data_AF-A4T5J1-F1
#
_entry.id   AF-A4T5J1-F1
#
_cell.length_a   1.000
_cell.length_b   1.000
_cell.length_c   1.000
_cell.angle_alpha   90.00
_cell.angle_beta   90.00
_cell.angle_gamma   90.00
#
_symmetry.space_group_name_H-M   'P 1'
#
loop_
_entity.id
_entity.type
_entity.pdbx_description
1 polymer ?
#
loop_
_entity_poly.entity_id
_entity_poly.type
_entity_poly.pdbx_seq_one_letter_code
_entity_poly.pdbx_strand_id
1 'polypeptide(L)'
;MTTTSTVQRVDADEALLACTTLSRVDHVDVHTLSPTSALQTPEAWARIILEGPPAATRLRLRAGWTMLGLRLHRGDADVIAGWRITHRDTEYLRLQASSAIGLTGELVTRVTDDHVVFATLVRLGNPAARLLWARVLPTHLTVVRSLLEGAAARTC
;
A
#
# COMPACT_ATOMS: atom_id res chain seq x y z
N MET A 1 6.18 -22.33 -20.17
CA MET A 1 6.48 -22.31 -18.73
C MET A 1 5.59 -21.27 -18.11
N THR A 2 4.63 -21.65 -17.28
CA THR A 2 3.79 -20.73 -16.53
C THR A 2 4.66 -20.13 -15.43
N THR A 3 5.07 -18.87 -15.57
CA THR A 3 5.83 -18.17 -14.54
C THR A 3 4.87 -17.92 -13.37
N THR A 4 4.99 -18.74 -12.32
CA THR A 4 4.17 -18.58 -11.12
C THR A 4 4.53 -17.25 -10.45
N SER A 5 3.60 -16.31 -10.55
CA SER A 5 3.68 -15.05 -9.83
C SER A 5 3.72 -15.30 -8.33
N THR A 6 4.77 -14.83 -7.65
CA THR A 6 5.04 -15.08 -6.23
C THR A 6 4.98 -13.77 -5.46
N VAL A 7 4.18 -13.75 -4.40
CA VAL A 7 4.16 -12.67 -3.40
C VAL A 7 4.92 -13.14 -2.17
N GLN A 8 5.93 -12.38 -1.75
CA GLN A 8 6.70 -12.68 -0.54
C GLN A 8 6.65 -11.49 0.41
N ARG A 9 6.53 -11.78 1.70
CA ARG A 9 6.75 -10.76 2.74
C ARG A 9 8.24 -10.67 3.01
N VAL A 10 8.76 -9.45 3.09
CA VAL A 10 10.17 -9.17 3.35
C VAL A 10 10.31 -8.14 4.47
N ASP A 11 11.52 -7.97 4.99
CA ASP A 11 11.83 -6.87 5.90
C ASP A 11 12.06 -5.56 5.13
N ALA A 12 11.84 -4.43 5.80
CA ALA A 12 12.11 -3.12 5.22
C ALA A 12 13.62 -2.86 5.17
N ASP A 13 14.12 -2.48 3.99
CA ASP A 13 15.50 -2.02 3.82
C ASP A 13 15.62 -0.50 4.00
N GLU A 14 16.85 -0.02 4.11
CA GLU A 14 17.14 1.41 4.28
C GLU A 14 16.61 2.25 3.10
N ALA A 15 16.70 1.72 1.88
CA ALA A 15 16.21 2.40 0.69
C ALA A 15 14.68 2.60 0.72
N LEU A 16 13.91 1.62 1.20
CA LEU A 16 12.47 1.75 1.36
C LEU A 16 12.13 2.72 2.49
N LEU A 17 12.87 2.69 3.59
CA LEU A 17 12.66 3.63 4.70
C LEU A 17 13.02 5.06 4.29
N ALA A 18 13.98 5.28 3.39
CA ALA A 18 14.25 6.59 2.82
C ALA A 18 13.07 7.15 2.00
N CYS A 19 12.17 6.30 1.51
CA CYS A 19 10.97 6.73 0.80
C CYS A 19 9.88 7.27 1.75
N THR A 20 9.96 7.12 3.07
CA THR A 20 8.91 7.62 3.99
C THR A 20 9.13 9.06 4.42
N THR A 21 8.03 9.81 4.65
CA THR A 21 8.08 11.12 5.31
C THR A 21 7.61 11.10 6.76
N LEU A 22 7.31 9.91 7.29
CA LEU A 22 6.89 9.76 8.68
C LEU A 22 8.08 10.04 9.60
N SER A 23 7.89 10.93 10.58
CA SER A 23 8.89 11.21 11.61
C SER A 23 9.21 10.02 12.52
N ARG A 24 8.34 8.99 12.51
CA ARG A 24 8.48 7.72 13.22
C ARG A 24 7.59 6.70 12.54
N VAL A 25 8.10 5.48 12.36
CA VAL A 25 7.33 4.33 11.87
C VAL A 25 7.04 3.41 13.06
N ASP A 26 5.77 3.25 13.42
CA ASP A 26 5.32 2.36 14.49
C ASP A 26 4.93 0.97 13.97
N HIS A 27 4.68 0.85 12.66
CA HIS A 27 4.41 -0.41 11.99
C HIS A 27 4.87 -0.35 10.53
N VAL A 28 5.45 -1.44 10.06
CA VAL A 28 5.87 -1.64 8.68
C VAL A 28 5.44 -3.03 8.19
N ASP A 29 4.91 -3.08 6.98
CA ASP A 29 4.52 -4.30 6.29
C ASP A 29 4.95 -4.21 4.83
N VAL A 30 5.89 -5.06 4.41
CA VAL A 30 6.56 -4.98 3.10
C VAL A 30 6.40 -6.28 2.37
N HIS A 31 6.05 -6.17 1.09
CA HIS A 31 5.90 -7.31 0.21
C HIS A 31 6.60 -7.07 -1.12
N THR A 32 7.17 -8.13 -1.68
CA THR A 32 7.67 -8.17 -3.05
C THR A 32 6.73 -8.99 -3.93
N LEU A 33 6.67 -8.63 -5.20
CA LEU A 33 5.91 -9.30 -6.24
C LEU A 33 6.81 -9.56 -7.46
N SER A 34 6.85 -10.81 -7.95
CA SER A 34 7.60 -11.22 -9.15
C SER A 34 6.89 -12.36 -9.91
N PRO A 35 7.08 -12.53 -11.23
CA PRO A 35 7.75 -11.60 -12.13
C PRO A 35 6.77 -10.51 -12.58
N THR A 36 7.30 -9.30 -12.66
CA THR A 36 6.54 -8.11 -13.04
C THR A 36 6.83 -7.79 -14.50
N SER A 37 5.81 -7.40 -15.28
CA SER A 37 6.05 -6.78 -16.58
C SER A 37 6.84 -5.49 -16.34
N ALA A 38 8.12 -5.48 -16.70
CA ALA A 38 9.08 -4.39 -16.47
C ALA A 38 8.68 -3.03 -17.11
N LEU A 39 7.54 -2.96 -17.80
CA LEU A 39 7.05 -1.78 -18.51
C LEU A 39 6.07 -0.92 -17.71
N GLN A 40 5.73 -1.29 -16.46
CA GLN A 40 4.74 -0.57 -15.67
C GLN A 40 5.39 0.32 -14.61
N THR A 41 4.98 1.59 -14.59
CA THR A 41 5.46 2.59 -13.61
C THR A 41 4.99 2.25 -12.18
N PRO A 42 5.64 2.81 -11.13
CA PRO A 42 5.18 2.64 -9.75
C PRO A 42 3.71 3.04 -9.53
N GLU A 43 3.27 4.06 -10.24
CA GLU A 43 1.88 4.51 -10.22
C GLU A 43 0.91 3.50 -10.85
N ALA A 44 1.28 2.91 -11.99
CA ALA A 44 0.48 1.88 -12.64
C ALA A 44 0.31 0.67 -11.72
N TRP A 45 1.40 0.22 -11.08
CA TRP A 45 1.34 -0.87 -10.10
C TRP A 45 0.47 -0.53 -8.90
N ALA A 46 0.59 0.67 -8.33
CA ALA A 46 -0.27 1.12 -7.24
C ALA A 46 -1.76 1.06 -7.61
N ARG A 47 -2.13 1.47 -8.84
CA ARG A 47 -3.51 1.36 -9.34
C ARG A 47 -3.94 -0.09 -9.52
N ILE A 48 -3.09 -0.97 -10.06
CA ILE A 48 -3.41 -2.40 -10.24
C ILE A 48 -3.68 -3.08 -8.89
N ILE A 49 -2.92 -2.72 -7.86
CA ILE A 49 -3.04 -3.25 -6.49
C ILE A 49 -4.30 -2.72 -5.80
N LEU A 50 -4.55 -1.40 -5.86
CA LEU A 50 -5.59 -0.75 -5.04
C LEU A 50 -6.93 -0.56 -5.76
N GLU A 51 -6.91 -0.38 -7.09
CA GLU A 51 -8.09 -0.06 -7.91
C GLU A 51 -8.47 -1.18 -8.90
N GLY A 52 -7.53 -2.08 -9.20
CA GLY A 52 -7.78 -3.31 -9.97
C GLY A 52 -8.63 -4.40 -9.30
N PRO A 53 -8.73 -4.51 -7.96
CA PRO A 53 -9.59 -5.51 -7.33
C PRO A 53 -11.08 -5.36 -7.73
N PRO A 54 -11.89 -6.43 -7.59
CA PRO A 54 -13.34 -6.37 -7.84
C PRO A 54 -14.03 -5.27 -7.02
N ALA A 55 -15.13 -4.72 -7.55
CA ALA A 55 -15.86 -3.61 -6.92
C ALA A 55 -16.21 -3.85 -5.45
N ALA A 56 -16.63 -5.08 -5.10
CA ALA A 56 -16.92 -5.47 -3.71
C ALA A 56 -15.68 -5.37 -2.80
N THR A 57 -14.50 -5.79 -3.28
CA THR A 57 -13.23 -5.65 -2.54
C THR A 57 -12.86 -4.18 -2.37
N ARG A 58 -12.98 -3.37 -3.42
CA ARG A 58 -12.70 -1.92 -3.34
C ARG A 58 -13.63 -1.20 -2.35
N LEU A 59 -14.90 -1.60 -2.31
CA LEU A 59 -15.85 -1.07 -1.34
C LEU A 59 -15.44 -1.43 0.09
N ARG A 60 -15.04 -2.68 0.34
CA ARG A 60 -14.52 -3.11 1.66
C ARG A 60 -13.26 -2.36 2.06
N LEU A 61 -12.31 -2.13 1.15
CA LEU A 61 -11.12 -1.32 1.42
C LEU A 61 -11.50 0.09 1.87
N ARG A 62 -12.36 0.76 1.09
CA ARG A 62 -12.85 2.11 1.43
C ARG A 62 -13.55 2.13 2.77
N ALA A 63 -14.38 1.13 3.08
CA ALA A 63 -15.04 1.01 4.38
C ALA A 63 -14.02 0.83 5.52
N GLY A 64 -13.02 -0.04 5.36
CA GLY A 64 -11.96 -0.24 6.34
C GLY A 64 -11.15 1.02 6.61
N TRP A 65 -10.73 1.73 5.56
CA TRP A 65 -10.02 3.01 5.70
C TRP A 65 -10.89 4.08 6.36
N THR A 66 -12.19 4.15 6.03
CA THR A 66 -13.13 5.06 6.67
C THR A 66 -13.32 4.73 8.15
N MET A 67 -13.38 3.45 8.52
CA MET A 67 -13.46 3.01 9.92
C MET A 67 -12.20 3.39 10.71
N LEU A 68 -11.03 3.38 10.08
CA LEU A 68 -9.78 3.91 10.65
C LEU A 68 -9.73 5.45 10.72
N GLY A 69 -10.79 6.11 10.24
CA GLY A 69 -10.91 7.57 10.20
C GLY A 69 -9.99 8.23 9.18
N LEU A 70 -9.42 7.47 8.23
CA LEU A 70 -8.53 8.02 7.21
C LEU A 70 -9.28 9.01 6.33
N ARG A 71 -8.69 10.19 6.15
CA ARG A 71 -9.21 11.23 5.25
C ARG A 71 -8.90 10.86 3.81
N LEU A 72 -9.86 10.21 3.16
CA LEU A 72 -9.80 9.88 1.74
C LEU A 72 -10.36 11.03 0.91
N HIS A 73 -9.73 11.29 -0.23
CA HIS A 73 -10.09 12.33 -1.18
C HIS A 73 -10.86 11.71 -2.35
N ARG A 74 -11.68 12.51 -3.06
CA ARG A 74 -12.46 12.03 -4.22
C ARG A 74 -12.36 13.06 -5.33
N GLY A 75 -12.11 12.59 -6.56
CA GLY A 75 -12.22 13.40 -7.77
C GLY A 75 -11.00 14.25 -8.13
N ASP A 76 -9.93 14.20 -7.34
CA ASP A 76 -8.67 14.91 -7.65
C ASP A 76 -7.79 14.08 -8.60
N ALA A 77 -7.00 14.74 -9.46
CA ALA A 77 -6.09 14.04 -10.38
C ALA A 77 -4.96 13.28 -9.64
N ASP A 78 -4.63 13.70 -8.41
CA ASP A 78 -3.51 13.18 -7.62
C ASP A 78 -3.96 12.22 -6.51
N VAL A 79 -4.93 11.35 -6.81
CA VAL A 79 -5.38 10.31 -5.87
C VAL A 79 -5.41 8.91 -6.50
N ILE A 80 -5.14 7.91 -5.68
CA ILE A 80 -5.31 6.49 -6.02
C ILE A 80 -6.14 5.84 -4.92
N ALA A 81 -7.29 5.28 -5.29
CA ALA A 81 -8.27 4.71 -4.37
C ALA A 81 -8.69 5.68 -3.22
N GLY A 82 -8.51 6.99 -3.43
CA GLY A 82 -8.78 8.06 -2.45
C GLY A 82 -7.60 8.42 -1.54
N TRP A 83 -6.47 7.73 -1.65
CA TRP A 83 -5.21 8.14 -1.03
C TRP A 83 -4.54 9.21 -1.88
N ARG A 84 -4.02 10.26 -1.26
CA ARG A 84 -3.36 11.35 -1.97
C ARG A 84 -1.93 10.95 -2.33
N ILE A 85 -1.54 11.22 -3.56
CA ILE A 85 -0.15 11.10 -4.02
C ILE A 85 0.64 12.25 -3.38
N THR A 86 1.72 11.89 -2.68
CA THR A 86 2.62 12.85 -2.02
C THR A 86 4.04 12.79 -2.57
N HIS A 87 4.34 11.76 -3.37
CA HIS A 87 5.56 11.63 -4.16
C HIS A 87 5.28 10.75 -5.37
N ARG A 88 5.87 11.09 -6.52
CA ARG A 88 5.74 10.38 -7.78
C ARG A 88 6.99 10.64 -8.62
N ASP A 89 7.75 9.58 -8.88
CA ASP A 89 8.81 9.58 -9.89
C ASP A 89 8.92 8.19 -10.57
N THR A 90 10.04 7.94 -11.26
CA THR A 90 10.30 6.67 -11.95
C THR A 90 10.66 5.52 -11.02
N GLU A 91 11.18 5.80 -9.82
CA GLU A 91 11.64 4.80 -8.86
C GLU A 91 10.51 4.38 -7.91
N TYR A 92 9.74 5.35 -7.43
CA TYR A 92 8.69 5.09 -6.47
C TYR A 92 7.51 6.07 -6.49
N LEU A 93 6.41 5.57 -5.96
CA LEU A 93 5.21 6.32 -5.64
C LEU A 93 4.98 6.26 -4.13
N ARG A 94 4.64 7.40 -3.53
CA ARG A 94 4.16 7.46 -2.14
C ARG A 94 2.76 8.04 -2.07
N LEU A 95 1.83 7.22 -1.58
CA LEU A 95 0.50 7.65 -1.20
C LEU A 95 0.45 7.91 0.30
N GLN A 96 -0.30 8.92 0.73
CA GLN A 96 -0.45 9.23 2.15
C GLN A 96 -1.90 9.55 2.52
N ALA A 97 -2.31 9.07 3.68
CA ALA A 97 -3.54 9.47 4.33
C ALA A 97 -3.33 9.61 5.84
N SER A 98 -4.04 10.56 6.44
CA SER A 98 -4.04 10.81 7.87
C SER A 98 -5.46 10.69 8.42
N SER A 99 -5.61 10.15 9.62
CA SER A 99 -6.87 10.11 10.34
C SER A 99 -6.96 11.19 11.42
N ALA A 100 -8.19 11.60 11.74
CA ALA A 100 -8.44 12.52 12.85
C ALA A 100 -8.10 11.91 14.22
N ILE A 101 -8.05 10.58 14.31
CA ILE A 101 -7.75 9.84 15.56
C ILE A 101 -6.25 9.59 15.76
N GLY A 102 -5.38 10.17 14.92
CA GLY A 102 -3.93 10.15 15.13
C GLY A 102 -3.19 9.00 14.43
N LEU A 103 -3.79 8.37 13.42
CA LEU A 103 -3.09 7.43 12.54
C LEU A 103 -2.62 8.17 11.28
N THR A 104 -1.39 7.95 10.84
CA THR A 104 -0.93 8.39 9.51
C THR A 104 -0.35 7.18 8.80
N GLY A 105 -0.92 6.85 7.64
CA GLY A 105 -0.45 5.78 6.79
C GLY A 105 0.23 6.34 5.55
N GLU A 106 1.31 5.69 5.16
CA GLU A 106 1.93 5.84 3.84
C GLU A 106 1.91 4.48 3.14
N LEU A 107 1.55 4.48 1.86
CA LEU A 107 1.68 3.33 0.97
C LEU A 107 2.75 3.66 -0.05
N VAL A 108 3.82 2.85 -0.08
CA VAL A 108 4.94 3.04 -1.01
C VAL A 108 4.94 1.89 -2.00
N THR A 109 4.94 2.24 -3.29
CA THR A 109 5.16 1.30 -4.38
C THR A 109 6.49 1.64 -5.03
N ARG A 110 7.44 0.70 -5.07
CA ARG A 110 8.70 0.80 -5.81
C ARG A 110 8.71 -0.23 -6.92
N VAL A 111 9.30 0.13 -8.05
CA VAL A 111 9.48 -0.81 -9.17
C VAL A 111 10.97 -0.95 -9.42
N THR A 112 11.43 -2.19 -9.50
CA THR A 112 12.78 -2.54 -9.95
C THR A 112 12.65 -3.38 -11.22
N ASP A 113 13.77 -3.70 -11.85
CA ASP A 113 13.78 -4.49 -13.09
C ASP A 113 13.13 -5.88 -12.93
N ASP A 114 13.24 -6.49 -11.74
CA ASP A 114 12.82 -7.88 -11.51
C ASP A 114 11.58 -8.04 -10.62
N HIS A 115 11.24 -7.00 -9.84
CA HIS A 115 10.17 -7.08 -8.86
C HIS A 115 9.57 -5.73 -8.49
N VAL A 116 8.36 -5.78 -7.96
CA VAL A 116 7.66 -4.63 -7.38
C VAL A 116 7.68 -4.79 -5.87
N VAL A 117 8.02 -3.71 -5.16
CA VAL A 117 7.91 -3.62 -3.71
C VAL A 117 6.66 -2.82 -3.37
N PHE A 118 5.80 -3.37 -2.52
CA PHE A 118 4.66 -2.66 -1.94
C PHE A 118 4.79 -2.66 -0.42
N ALA A 119 4.78 -1.46 0.17
CA ALA A 119 4.94 -1.29 1.60
C ALA A 119 3.82 -0.45 2.20
N THR A 120 3.34 -0.85 3.37
CA THR A 120 2.52 -0.03 4.25
C THR A 120 3.35 0.41 5.45
N LEU A 121 3.50 1.72 5.64
CA LEU A 121 4.14 2.32 6.81
C LEU A 121 3.10 3.09 7.61
N VAL A 122 3.09 2.93 8.93
CA VAL A 122 2.10 3.56 9.80
C VAL A 122 2.76 4.24 10.99
N ARG A 123 2.39 5.51 11.20
CA ARG A 123 2.65 6.26 12.44
C ARG A 123 1.39 6.30 13.29
N LEU A 124 1.54 5.99 14.57
CA LEU A 124 0.47 5.92 15.57
C LEU A 124 0.73 6.99 16.64
N GLY A 125 0.03 8.11 16.51
CA GLY A 125 0.27 9.33 17.29
C GLY A 125 -0.15 9.25 18.76
N ASN A 126 -1.01 8.30 19.14
CA ASN A 126 -1.51 8.16 20.50
C ASN A 126 -1.87 6.70 20.87
N PRO A 127 -2.07 6.38 22.16
CA PRO A 127 -2.39 5.01 22.60
C PRO A 127 -3.69 4.43 22.02
N ALA A 128 -4.71 5.26 21.78
CA ALA A 128 -5.97 4.79 21.18
C ALA A 128 -5.77 4.33 19.72
N ALA A 129 -4.99 5.08 18.94
CA ALA A 129 -4.59 4.68 17.59
C ALA A 129 -3.79 3.36 17.60
N ARG A 130 -2.92 3.16 18.60
CA ARG A 130 -2.18 1.89 18.76
C ARG A 130 -3.09 0.71 19.05
N LEU A 131 -4.03 0.88 19.98
CA LEU A 131 -4.98 -0.17 20.32
C LEU A 131 -5.86 -0.53 19.12
N LEU A 132 -6.38 0.48 18.41
CA LEU A 132 -7.16 0.26 17.20
C LEU A 132 -6.34 -0.46 16.13
N TRP A 133 -5.10 0.00 15.88
CA TRP A 133 -4.20 -0.63 14.91
C TRP A 133 -3.94 -2.10 15.23
N ALA A 134 -3.64 -2.42 16.50
CA ALA A 134 -3.41 -3.79 16.93
C ALA A 134 -4.63 -4.71 16.67
N ARG A 135 -5.85 -4.18 16.73
CA ARG A 135 -7.07 -4.95 16.42
C ARG A 135 -7.27 -5.18 14.92
N VAL A 136 -6.92 -4.21 14.08
CA VAL A 136 -7.09 -4.33 12.62
C VAL A 136 -5.92 -5.02 11.94
N LEU A 137 -4.74 -5.06 12.57
CA LEU A 137 -3.51 -5.56 11.99
C LEU A 137 -3.64 -6.97 11.38
N PRO A 138 -4.26 -7.98 12.04
CA PRO A 138 -4.40 -9.31 11.43
C PRO A 138 -5.20 -9.28 10.12
N THR A 139 -6.29 -8.50 10.08
CA THR A 139 -7.09 -8.31 8.87
C THR A 139 -6.32 -7.54 7.81
N HIS A 140 -5.56 -6.52 8.21
CA HIS A 140 -4.72 -5.74 7.29
C HIS A 140 -3.73 -6.63 6.55
N LEU A 141 -2.96 -7.46 7.26
CA LEU A 141 -1.96 -8.36 6.67
C LEU A 141 -2.59 -9.31 5.64
N THR A 142 -3.73 -9.91 5.96
CA THR A 142 -4.45 -10.80 5.04
C THR A 142 -4.95 -10.05 3.80
N VAL A 143 -5.50 -8.85 3.99
CA VAL A 143 -6.00 -8.02 2.88
C VAL A 143 -4.88 -7.60 1.96
N VAL A 144 -3.76 -7.06 2.48
CA VAL A 144 -2.61 -6.62 1.66
C VAL A 144 -2.08 -7.77 0.83
N ARG A 145 -1.82 -8.93 1.46
CA ARG A 145 -1.36 -10.12 0.74
C ARG A 145 -2.31 -10.53 -0.38
N SER A 146 -3.62 -10.59 -0.11
CA SER A 146 -4.61 -11.00 -1.10
C SER A 146 -4.75 -10.00 -2.26
N LEU A 147 -4.56 -8.70 -2.01
CA LEU A 147 -4.51 -7.68 -3.06
C LEU A 147 -3.32 -7.89 -3.99
N LEU A 148 -2.15 -8.19 -3.42
CA LEU A 148 -0.91 -8.42 -4.17
C LEU A 148 -0.98 -9.72 -4.97
N GLU A 149 -1.48 -10.81 -4.38
CA GLU A 149 -1.67 -12.09 -5.08
C GLU A 149 -2.66 -11.92 -6.24
N GLY A 150 -3.72 -11.14 -6.03
CA GLY A 150 -4.62 -10.78 -7.10
C GLY A 150 -3.93 -9.96 -8.20
N ALA A 151 -3.13 -8.96 -7.83
CA ALA A 151 -2.41 -8.11 -8.78
C ALA A 151 -1.50 -8.95 -9.66
N ALA A 152 -0.72 -9.83 -9.04
CA ALA A 152 0.11 -10.86 -9.66
C ALA A 152 -0.65 -11.63 -10.76
N ALA A 153 -1.82 -12.17 -10.41
CA ALA A 153 -2.64 -12.98 -11.30
C ALA A 153 -3.26 -12.21 -12.46
N ARG A 154 -3.35 -10.87 -12.39
CA ARG A 154 -3.88 -10.01 -13.47
C ARG A 154 -2.79 -9.53 -14.43
N THR A 155 -1.52 -9.68 -14.07
CA THR A 155 -0.37 -9.16 -14.82
C THR A 155 0.54 -10.26 -15.38
N CYS A 156 0.28 -11.52 -15.03
CA CYS A 156 0.92 -12.69 -15.61
C CYS A 156 0.15 -13.29 -16.79
#